data_AF-A0A4Q0NR13-F1
#
_entry.id   AF-A0A4Q0NR13-F1
#
_cell.length_a   1.000
_cell.length_b   1.000
_cell.length_c   1.000
_cell.angle_alpha   90.00
_cell.angle_beta   90.00
_cell.angle_gamma   90.00
#
_symmetry.space_group_name_H-M   'P 1'
#
loop_
_entity.id
_entity.type
_entity.pdbx_description
1 polymer ?
#
loop_
_entity_poly.entity_id
_entity_poly.type
_entity_poly.pdbx_seq_one_letter_code
_entity_poly.pdbx_strand_id
1 'polypeptide(L)' 'MKISLAQTKFEKGNLIKNIQNHLELVERAIDLKSDLIVFPELSIINYEPKLAHEFATDI' A
#
# COMPACT_ATOMS: atom_id res chain seq x y z
N MET A 1 -22.48 -3.15 5.24
CA MET A 1 -21.16 -3.29 4.62
C MET A 1 -20.46 -1.94 4.66
N LYS A 2 -19.36 -1.83 5.40
CA LYS A 2 -18.56 -0.62 5.56
C LYS A 2 -17.27 -0.76 4.76
N ILE A 3 -17.00 0.20 3.88
CA ILE A 3 -15.84 0.16 2.98
C ILE A 3 -14.95 1.36 3.27
N SER A 4 -13.65 1.11 3.43
CA SER A 4 -12.61 2.14 3.51
C SER A 4 -11.92 2.30 2.17
N LEU A 5 -11.79 3.53 1.69
CA LEU A 5 -10.92 3.88 0.57
C LEU A 5 -9.64 4.49 1.13
N ALA A 6 -8.53 3.79 0.98
CA ALA A 6 -7.24 4.24 1.48
C ALA A 6 -6.56 5.16 0.47
N GLN A 7 -6.12 6.34 0.91
CA GLN A 7 -5.23 7.20 0.14
C GLN A 7 -3.85 7.16 0.80
N THR A 8 -2.88 6.57 0.12
CA THR A 8 -1.49 6.45 0.59
C THR A 8 -0.60 7.46 -0.09
N LYS A 9 0.49 7.85 0.59
CA LYS A 9 1.60 8.55 -0.03
C LYS A 9 2.74 7.57 -0.24
N PHE A 10 3.11 7.39 -1.50
CA PHE A 10 4.28 6.60 -1.88
C PHE A 10 5.57 7.37 -1.58
N GLU A 11 6.56 6.66 -1.01
CA GLU A 11 7.93 7.11 -0.82
C GLU A 11 8.86 6.35 -1.78
N LYS A 12 9.52 7.09 -2.67
CA LYS A 12 10.34 6.54 -3.75
C LYS A 12 11.52 5.74 -3.20
N GLY A 13 11.66 4.50 -3.66
CA GLY A 13 12.78 3.63 -3.28
C GLY A 13 12.69 3.05 -1.87
N ASN A 14 11.65 3.36 -1.08
CA ASN A 14 11.53 2.92 0.30
C ASN A 14 10.40 1.90 0.47
N LEU A 15 10.64 0.68 -0.02
CA LEU A 15 9.64 -0.41 -0.02
C LEU A 15 9.11 -0.71 1.39
N ILE A 16 10.01 -0.79 2.38
CA ILE A 16 9.66 -1.09 3.77
C ILE A 16 8.73 -0.02 4.33
N LYS A 17 9.04 1.27 4.10
CA LYS A 17 8.19 2.37 4.57
C LYS A 17 6.82 2.36 3.89
N ASN A 18 6.76 2.06 2.60
CA ASN A 18 5.48 1.98 1.88
C ASN A 18 4.60 0.84 2.40
N ILE A 19 5.18 -0.32 2.71
CA ILE A 19 4.47 -1.45 3.33
C ILE A 19 3.98 -1.06 4.74
N GLN A 20 4.82 -0.45 5.56
CA GLN A 20 4.44 0.02 6.89
C GLN A 20 3.25 1.00 6.84
N ASN A 21 3.27 1.95 5.89
CA ASN A 21 2.16 2.88 5.69
C ASN A 21 0.85 2.16 5.32
N HIS A 22 0.90 1.04 4.59
CA HIS A 22 -0.30 0.23 4.30
C HIS A 22 -0.81 -0.48 5.54
N LEU A 23 0.09 -1.08 6.33
CA LEU A 23 -0.27 -1.77 7.58
C LEU A 23 -0.96 -0.80 8.55
N GLU A 24 -0.44 0.42 8.72
CA GLU A 24 -1.08 1.45 9.55
C GLU A 24 -2.51 1.79 9.10
N LEU A 25 -2.78 1.77 7.79
CA LEU A 25 -4.11 2.03 7.24
C LEU A 25 -5.05 0.82 7.38
N VAL A 26 -4.51 -0.40 7.31
CA VAL A 26 -5.27 -1.62 7.61
C VAL A 26 -5.69 -1.62 9.07
N GLU A 27 -4.80 -1.33 10.02
CA GLU A 27 -5.14 -1.22 11.44
C GLU A 27 -6.23 -0.19 11.68
N ARG A 28 -6.14 0.99 11.03
CA ARG A 28 -7.21 2.00 11.08
C ARG A 28 -8.54 1.49 10.52
N ALA A 29 -8.53 0.68 9.46
CA ALA A 29 -9.74 0.11 8.90
C ALA A 29 -10.36 -0.93 9.85
N ILE A 30 -9.54 -1.71 10.57
CA ILE A 30 -9.96 -2.64 11.62
C ILE A 30 -10.63 -1.86 12.76
N ASP A 31 -10.00 -0.80 13.26
CA ASP A 31 -10.55 0.06 14.33
C ASP A 31 -11.89 0.68 13.93
N LEU A 32 -12.02 1.07 12.65
CA LEU A 32 -13.26 1.58 12.08
C LEU A 32 -14.29 0.50 11.80
N LYS A 33 -13.98 -0.78 12.00
CA LYS A 33 -14.85 -1.93 11.70
C LYS A 33 -15.29 -1.97 10.23
N SER A 34 -14.35 -1.70 9.33
CA SER A 34 -14.59 -1.81 7.89
C SER A 34 -14.57 -3.28 7.46
N ASP A 35 -15.53 -3.68 6.63
CA ASP A 35 -15.62 -5.02 6.04
C ASP A 35 -14.65 -5.17 4.85
N LEU A 36 -14.26 -4.06 4.21
CA LEU A 36 -13.32 -4.01 3.08
C LEU A 36 -12.50 -2.72 3.13
N ILE A 37 -11.22 -2.81 2.79
CA ILE A 37 -10.35 -1.67 2.50
C ILE A 37 -9.77 -1.83 1.09
N VAL A 38 -9.80 -0.75 0.30
CA VAL A 38 -9.27 -0.74 -1.07
C VAL A 38 -8.14 0.28 -1.16
N PHE A 39 -7.06 -0.11 -1.83
CA PHE A 39 -5.89 0.73 -2.08
C PHE A 39 -5.79 1.08 -3.58
N PRO A 40 -5.12 2.19 -3.94
CA PRO A 40 -4.82 2.53 -5.33
C PRO A 40 -3.93 1.47 -5.99
N GLU A 41 -3.97 1.42 -7.32
CA GLU A 41 -3.05 0.59 -8.09
C GLU A 41 -1.59 0.99 -7.82
N LEU A 42 -0.70 -0.01 -7.73
CA LEU A 42 0.72 0.17 -7.44
C LEU A 42 0.99 1.00 -6.17
N SER A 43 0.08 1.03 -5.19
CA SER A 43 0.21 1.91 -4.01
C SER A 43 1.48 1.67 -3.17
N ILE A 44 2.10 0.50 -3.26
CA ILE A 44 3.34 0.14 -2.55
C ILE A 44 4.61 0.57 -3.30
N ILE A 45 4.63 0.44 -4.63
CA ILE A 45 5.84 0.62 -5.46
C ILE A 45 5.77 1.80 -6.45
N ASN A 46 4.57 2.31 -6.67
CA ASN A 46 4.18 3.28 -7.70
C ASN A 46 4.61 2.86 -9.11
N TYR A 47 4.24 3.65 -10.12
CA TYR A 47 4.74 3.48 -11.48
C TYR A 47 6.15 4.05 -11.60
N GLU A 48 7.14 3.27 -11.16
CA GLU A 48 8.55 3.63 -11.19
C GLU A 48 9.36 2.59 -11.99
N PRO A 49 9.40 2.69 -13.33
CA PRO A 49 10.03 1.69 -14.19
C PRO A 49 11.51 1.43 -13.86
N LYS A 50 12.21 2.44 -13.32
CA LYS A 50 13.62 2.31 -12.91
C LYS A 50 13.83 1.37 -11.72
N LEU A 51 12.82 1.21 -10.87
CA LEU A 51 12.86 0.37 -9.68
C LEU A 51 12.28 -1.03 -9.94
N ALA A 52 11.73 -1.27 -11.14
CA ALA A 52 11.06 -2.54 -11.46
C ALA A 52 11.98 -3.76 -11.29
N HIS A 53 13.25 -3.62 -11.67
CA HIS A 53 14.23 -4.70 -11.49
C HIS A 53 14.60 -4.90 -10.01
N GLU A 54 14.71 -3.81 -9.25
CA GLU A 54 15.07 -3.85 -7.82
C GLU A 54 13.95 -4.48 -6.97
N PHE A 55 12.69 -4.24 -7.33
CA PHE A 55 11.53 -4.76 -6.63
C PHE A 55 11.02 -6.09 -7.18
N ALA A 56 11.69 -6.67 -8.18
CA ALA A 56 11.33 -7.97 -8.71
C ALA A 56 11.62 -9.06 -7.66
N THR A 57 10.65 -9.92 -7.41
CA THR A 57 10.84 -11.14 -6.62
C THR A 57 11.09 -12.31 -7.56
N ASP A 58 11.85 -13.31 -7.11
CA ASP A 58 11.94 -14.58 -7.81
C ASP A 58 10.55 -15.21 -7.98
N ILE A 59 10.37 -15.99 -9.06
CA ILE A 59 9.13 -16.72 -9.38
C ILE A 59 9.23 -18.14 -8.84
#